data_AF-A0A930GXV1-F1
#
_entry.id   AF-A0A930GXV1-F1
#
_cell.length_a   1.000
_cell.length_b   1.000
_cell.length_c   1.000
_cell.angle_alpha   90.00
_cell.angle_beta   90.00
_cell.angle_gamma   90.00
#
_symmetry.space_group_name_H-M   'P 1'
#
loop_
_entity.id
_entity.type
_entity.pdbx_description
1 polymer ?
#
loop_
_entity_poly.entity_id
_entity_poly.type
_entity_poly.pdbx_seq_one_letter_code
_entity_poly.pdbx_strand_id
1 'polypeptide(L)'
;DYTIRFSGRRATVAFSGTEVHVPKNSAEIGLKLQVKPGEEEGQGELLIVDHYGNPVTEINGELSYSIPASAFTGETHFFDGETEIASEVKDEHYIFSTKALTISYKSEGDAKDSEKAESEKTGESAESGTSADAGQAGSGFPKSAGMAVGAIVLLGVAYAVKKKARQ
;
A
#
# COMPACT_ATOMS: atom_id res chain seq x y z
N ASP A 1 -12.62 20.72 18.05
CA ASP A 1 -11.34 20.14 17.67
C ASP A 1 -11.14 18.99 18.62
N TYR A 2 -10.72 17.87 18.07
CA TYR A 2 -10.46 16.67 18.85
C TYR A 2 -9.45 15.81 18.10
N THR A 3 -8.82 14.89 18.82
CA THR A 3 -7.86 13.94 18.25
C THR A 3 -8.44 12.53 18.36
N ILE A 4 -8.56 11.87 17.23
CA ILE A 4 -8.82 10.43 17.18
C ILE A 4 -7.50 9.74 17.51
N ARG A 5 -7.50 8.84 18.49
CA ARG A 5 -6.36 7.98 18.82
C ARG A 5 -6.72 6.55 18.43
N PHE A 6 -6.01 5.99 17.47
CA PHE A 6 -6.23 4.62 17.06
C PHE A 6 -5.55 3.63 18.00
N SER A 7 -6.32 2.65 18.46
CA SER A 7 -5.83 1.52 19.24
C SER A 7 -6.05 0.26 18.42
N GLY A 8 -4.96 -0.21 17.82
CA GLY A 8 -4.97 -1.40 16.98
C GLY A 8 -5.19 -2.68 17.77
N ARG A 9 -5.70 -3.71 17.10
CA ARG A 9 -5.86 -5.05 17.66
C ARG A 9 -5.46 -6.07 16.61
N ARG A 10 -4.84 -7.18 17.04
CA ARG A 10 -4.42 -8.28 16.14
C ARG A 10 -3.61 -7.75 14.96
N ALA A 11 -4.11 -7.90 13.74
CA ALA A 11 -3.46 -7.49 12.49
C ALA A 11 -3.18 -5.99 12.38
N THR A 12 -3.87 -5.13 13.15
CA THR A 12 -3.66 -3.67 13.09
C THR A 12 -2.85 -3.12 14.27
N VAL A 13 -2.25 -4.00 15.10
CA VAL A 13 -1.52 -3.56 16.31
C VAL A 13 -0.38 -2.58 16.01
N ALA A 14 0.29 -2.74 14.86
CA ALA A 14 1.40 -1.89 14.44
C ALA A 14 0.98 -0.44 14.18
N PHE A 15 -0.29 -0.19 13.86
CA PHE A 15 -0.86 1.15 13.70
C PHE A 15 -1.29 1.79 15.04
N SER A 16 -1.09 1.12 16.18
CA SER A 16 -1.44 1.70 17.47
C SER A 16 -0.62 2.93 17.74
N GLY A 17 -1.27 4.01 18.18
CA GLY A 17 -0.62 5.31 18.34
C GLY A 17 -0.82 6.24 17.15
N THR A 18 -1.43 5.78 16.05
CA THR A 18 -1.90 6.69 15.00
C THR A 18 -2.87 7.72 15.58
N GLU A 19 -2.60 8.99 15.30
CA GLU A 19 -3.44 10.12 15.68
C GLU A 19 -4.00 10.80 14.43
N VAL A 20 -5.28 11.18 14.49
CA VAL A 20 -5.91 12.04 13.47
C VAL A 20 -6.46 13.26 14.18
N HIS A 21 -5.89 14.41 13.90
CA HIS A 21 -6.38 15.69 14.40
C HIS A 21 -7.53 16.18 13.52
N VAL A 22 -8.68 16.42 14.15
CA VAL A 22 -9.92 16.83 13.52
C VAL A 22 -10.24 18.27 13.97
N PRO A 23 -9.99 19.28 13.11
CA PRO A 23 -10.30 20.68 13.43
C PRO A 23 -11.79 20.90 13.74
N LYS A 24 -12.12 21.95 14.50
CA LYS A 24 -13.53 22.37 14.69
C LYS A 24 -14.20 22.56 13.33
N ASN A 25 -15.46 22.13 13.21
CA ASN A 25 -16.30 22.29 12.02
C ASN A 25 -15.80 21.56 10.77
N SER A 26 -14.79 20.68 10.86
CA SER A 26 -14.36 19.84 9.74
C SER A 26 -15.37 18.73 9.42
N ALA A 27 -16.21 18.33 10.37
CA ALA A 27 -17.32 17.40 10.16
C ALA A 27 -18.50 17.76 11.05
N GLU A 28 -19.72 17.48 10.58
CA GLU A 28 -20.96 17.65 11.34
C GLU A 28 -21.19 16.50 12.33
N ILE A 29 -20.57 15.35 12.05
CA ILE A 29 -20.66 14.12 12.83
C ILE A 29 -19.32 13.79 13.48
N GLY A 30 -19.38 12.96 14.52
CA GLY A 30 -18.17 12.42 15.14
C GLY A 30 -17.53 11.34 14.26
N LEU A 31 -16.22 11.47 14.07
CA LEU A 31 -15.42 10.62 13.19
C LEU A 31 -14.62 9.59 14.00
N LYS A 32 -14.25 8.50 13.34
CA LYS A 32 -13.31 7.48 13.79
C LYS A 32 -12.39 7.08 12.66
N LEU A 33 -11.19 6.64 13.02
CA LEU A 33 -10.25 6.01 12.11
C LEU A 33 -10.44 4.49 12.16
N GLN A 34 -10.61 3.88 10.99
CA GLN A 34 -10.52 2.45 10.80
C GLN A 34 -9.31 2.13 9.92
N VAL A 35 -8.57 1.08 10.28
CA VAL A 35 -7.44 0.57 9.49
C VAL A 35 -7.82 -0.79 8.93
N LYS A 36 -7.66 -0.97 7.62
CA LYS A 36 -7.87 -2.23 6.92
C LYS A 36 -6.59 -2.61 6.16
N PRO A 37 -5.75 -3.50 6.73
CA PRO A 37 -4.64 -4.08 5.99
C PRO A 37 -5.15 -4.79 4.72
N GLY A 38 -4.40 -4.68 3.63
CA GLY A 38 -4.67 -5.37 2.37
C GLY A 38 -4.35 -6.86 2.47
N GLU A 39 -4.68 -7.59 1.40
CA GLU A 39 -4.36 -9.01 1.30
C GLU A 39 -2.86 -9.25 1.10
N GLU A 40 -2.20 -8.37 0.34
CA GLU A 40 -0.74 -8.39 0.19
C GLU A 40 -0.10 -7.59 1.33
N GLU A 41 1.07 -8.05 1.76
CA GLU A 41 1.84 -7.38 2.80
C GLU A 41 2.26 -5.97 2.34
N GLY A 42 2.26 -5.03 3.28
CA GLY A 42 2.71 -3.65 3.01
C GLY A 42 1.68 -2.74 2.33
N GLN A 43 0.47 -3.22 2.03
CA GLN A 43 -0.61 -2.37 1.51
C GLN A 43 -1.87 -2.40 2.37
N GLY A 44 -2.77 -1.45 2.14
CA GLY A 44 -4.08 -1.40 2.80
C GLY A 44 -4.72 -0.02 2.74
N GLU A 45 -5.73 0.18 3.58
CA GLU A 45 -6.55 1.38 3.63
C GLU A 45 -6.69 1.94 5.04
N LEU A 46 -6.71 3.26 5.13
CA LEU A 46 -7.14 4.05 6.27
C LEU A 46 -8.47 4.69 5.92
N LEU A 47 -9.50 4.46 6.73
CA LEU A 47 -10.85 4.93 6.46
C LEU A 47 -11.35 5.84 7.59
N ILE A 48 -11.91 6.97 7.19
CA ILE A 48 -12.68 7.84 8.06
C ILE A 48 -14.13 7.38 8.04
N VAL A 49 -14.59 6.91 9.19
CA VAL A 49 -15.94 6.38 9.40
C VAL A 49 -16.63 7.17 10.52
N ASP A 50 -17.95 7.06 10.61
CA ASP A 50 -18.70 7.63 11.73
C ASP A 50 -18.43 6.85 13.03
N HIS A 51 -19.05 7.28 14.13
CA HIS A 51 -18.93 6.59 15.41
C HIS A 51 -19.42 5.13 15.43
N TYR A 52 -20.23 4.71 14.47
CA TYR A 52 -20.77 3.36 14.34
C TYR A 52 -20.00 2.51 13.32
N GLY A 53 -19.02 3.09 12.62
CA GLY A 53 -18.26 2.40 11.59
C GLY A 53 -18.91 2.47 10.20
N ASN A 54 -19.92 3.32 10.00
CA ASN A 54 -20.49 3.57 8.69
C ASN A 54 -19.58 4.52 7.89
N PRO A 55 -19.54 4.38 6.55
CA PRO A 55 -18.78 5.30 5.71
C PRO A 55 -19.31 6.72 5.85
N VAL A 56 -18.38 7.68 5.93
CA VAL A 56 -18.69 9.11 5.83
C VAL A 56 -18.65 9.51 4.36
N THR A 57 -19.50 10.44 3.94
CA THR A 57 -19.57 10.88 2.53
C THR A 57 -18.80 12.16 2.28
N GLU A 58 -18.69 13.05 3.28
CA GLU A 58 -18.05 14.35 3.12
C GLU A 58 -17.50 14.88 4.45
N ILE A 59 -16.41 15.64 4.35
CA ILE A 59 -15.88 16.51 5.41
C ILE A 59 -15.57 17.89 4.85
N ASN A 60 -15.77 18.92 5.67
CA ASN A 60 -15.65 20.32 5.30
C ASN A 60 -14.20 20.84 5.36
N GLY A 61 -13.31 20.12 6.05
CA GLY A 61 -11.92 20.52 6.27
C GLY A 61 -10.94 19.35 6.16
N GLU A 62 -9.66 19.67 5.99
CA GLU A 62 -8.60 18.66 6.03
C GLU A 62 -8.42 18.11 7.44
N LEU A 63 -8.07 16.83 7.51
CA LEU A 63 -7.65 16.16 8.72
C LEU A 63 -6.13 15.98 8.67
N SER A 64 -5.47 16.13 9.82
CA SER A 64 -4.03 15.91 9.92
C SER A 64 -3.74 14.55 10.54
N TYR A 65 -2.93 13.75 9.88
CA TYR A 65 -2.56 12.41 10.28
C TYR A 65 -1.15 12.40 10.86
N SER A 66 -0.97 11.58 11.89
CA SER A 66 0.33 11.18 12.43
C SER A 66 0.31 9.68 12.62
N ILE A 67 1.06 8.96 11.79
CA ILE A 67 1.06 7.49 11.74
C ILE A 67 2.45 6.99 12.12
N PRO A 68 2.62 6.11 13.11
CA PRO A 68 3.92 5.54 13.44
C PRO A 68 4.58 4.92 12.21
N ALA A 69 5.81 5.30 11.89
CA ALA A 69 6.54 4.76 10.75
C ALA A 69 6.77 3.24 10.90
N SER A 70 6.86 2.76 12.14
CA SER A 70 6.95 1.33 12.49
C SER A 70 5.68 0.53 12.16
N ALA A 71 4.60 1.17 11.75
CA ALA A 71 3.42 0.49 11.20
C ALA A 71 3.70 -0.16 9.83
N PHE A 72 4.81 0.20 9.19
CA PHE A 72 5.18 -0.23 7.86
C PHE A 72 6.56 -0.90 7.85
N THR A 73 6.78 -1.79 6.87
CA THR A 73 8.03 -2.54 6.68
C THR A 73 9.11 -1.74 5.96
N GLY A 74 8.76 -0.63 5.32
CA GLY A 74 9.66 0.24 4.58
C GLY A 74 9.06 1.60 4.27
N GLU A 75 9.67 2.32 3.32
CA GLU A 75 9.18 3.63 2.87
C GLU A 75 7.75 3.52 2.36
N THR A 76 6.84 4.36 2.84
CA THR A 76 5.41 4.23 2.57
C THR A 76 4.84 5.48 1.91
N HIS A 77 4.08 5.25 0.84
CA HIS A 77 3.35 6.29 0.11
C HIS A 77 1.85 6.16 0.37
N PHE A 78 1.17 7.30 0.41
CA PHE A 78 -0.27 7.41 0.70
C PHE A 78 -0.99 8.01 -0.51
N PHE A 79 -2.20 7.55 -0.80
CA PHE A 79 -2.94 7.96 -1.99
C PHE A 79 -4.42 8.23 -1.71
N ASP A 80 -4.94 9.29 -2.33
CA ASP A 80 -6.36 9.56 -2.53
C ASP A 80 -6.75 9.13 -3.95
N GLY A 81 -7.33 7.92 -4.05
CA GLY A 81 -7.48 7.24 -5.34
C GLY A 81 -6.12 7.03 -6.01
N GLU A 82 -5.90 7.66 -7.16
CA GLU A 82 -4.64 7.59 -7.92
C GLU A 82 -3.67 8.73 -7.57
N THR A 83 -4.11 9.71 -6.77
CA THR A 83 -3.30 10.90 -6.45
C THR A 83 -2.49 10.65 -5.19
N GLU A 84 -1.17 10.75 -5.29
CA GLU A 84 -0.29 10.66 -4.13
C GLU A 84 -0.46 11.86 -3.19
N ILE A 85 -0.56 11.56 -1.90
CA ILE A 85 -0.62 12.53 -0.81
C ILE A 85 0.81 12.78 -0.33
N ALA A 86 1.25 14.03 -0.44
CA ALA A 86 2.54 14.42 0.09
C ALA A 86 2.59 14.20 1.60
N SER A 87 3.58 13.43 2.05
CA SER A 87 3.84 13.15 3.46
C SER A 87 5.29 13.42 3.80
N GLU A 88 5.55 13.71 5.08
CA GLU A 88 6.90 13.84 5.62
C GLU A 88 7.07 12.93 6.83
N VAL A 89 8.28 12.42 7.05
CA VAL A 89 8.60 11.68 8.28
C VAL A 89 9.17 12.65 9.31
N LYS A 90 8.49 12.76 10.45
CA LYS A 90 8.90 13.59 11.58
C LYS A 90 8.64 12.87 12.89
N ASP A 91 9.61 12.89 13.80
CA ASP A 91 9.50 12.25 15.12
C ASP A 91 9.03 10.79 15.03
N GLU A 92 9.58 10.03 14.07
CA GLU A 92 9.23 8.62 13.77
C GLU A 92 7.79 8.39 13.29
N HIS A 93 7.10 9.44 12.82
CA HIS A 93 5.76 9.35 12.28
C HIS A 93 5.69 9.91 10.85
N TYR A 94 4.89 9.28 10.00
CA TYR A 94 4.41 9.90 8.77
C TYR A 94 3.36 10.96 9.12
N ILE A 95 3.61 12.19 8.70
CA ILE A 95 2.75 13.35 8.90
C ILE A 95 2.25 13.84 7.55
N PHE A 96 0.94 13.99 7.42
CA PHE A 96 0.30 14.62 6.25
C PHE A 96 -1.07 15.19 6.61
N SER A 97 -1.65 15.99 5.71
CA SER A 97 -3.03 16.46 5.84
C SER A 97 -3.78 16.24 4.54
N THR A 98 -5.05 15.83 4.63
CA THR A 98 -5.88 15.53 3.46
C THR A 98 -7.37 15.61 3.78
N LYS A 99 -8.21 15.79 2.75
CA LYS A 99 -9.67 15.64 2.83
C LYS A 99 -10.15 14.23 2.47
N ALA A 100 -9.25 13.34 2.05
CA ALA A 100 -9.58 11.99 1.67
C ALA A 100 -10.22 11.21 2.83
N LEU A 101 -11.34 10.54 2.54
CA LEU A 101 -12.05 9.68 3.50
C LEU A 101 -11.60 8.23 3.44
N THR A 102 -11.01 7.83 2.31
CA THR A 102 -10.31 6.57 2.11
C THR A 102 -8.92 6.91 1.61
N ILE A 103 -7.90 6.51 2.37
CA ILE A 103 -6.50 6.69 2.01
C ILE A 103 -5.91 5.31 1.83
N SER A 104 -5.47 4.98 0.61
CA SER A 104 -4.68 3.76 0.41
C SER A 104 -3.22 4.03 0.76
N TYR A 105 -2.52 3.02 1.27
CA TYR A 105 -1.09 3.08 1.52
C TYR A 105 -0.37 1.91 0.86
N LYS A 106 0.88 2.13 0.47
CA LYS A 106 1.78 1.11 -0.08
C LYS A 106 3.19 1.32 0.44
N SER A 107 3.76 0.32 1.10
CA SER A 107 5.13 0.32 1.59
C SER A 107 6.06 -0.41 0.63
N GLU A 108 7.25 0.15 0.41
CA GLU A 108 8.33 -0.47 -0.34
C GLU A 108 9.02 -1.54 0.53
N GLY A 109 8.64 -2.80 0.32
CA GLY A 109 9.15 -4.00 1.00
C GLY A 109 7.97 -4.87 1.48
N ASP A 110 7.64 -6.02 0.92
CA ASP A 110 8.40 -7.03 0.20
C ASP A 110 7.75 -7.41 -1.14
N ALA A 111 8.50 -7.23 -2.23
CA ALA A 111 8.27 -7.94 -3.48
C ALA A 111 9.46 -8.88 -3.72
N LYS A 112 9.75 -9.79 -2.79
CA LYS A 112 10.71 -10.89 -3.02
C LYS A 112 10.29 -12.21 -2.35
N ASP A 113 10.40 -13.26 -3.16
CA ASP A 113 10.41 -14.70 -2.85
C ASP A 113 9.12 -15.37 -2.36
N SER A 114 8.22 -15.63 -3.30
CA SER A 114 7.38 -16.83 -3.30
C SER A 114 7.76 -17.78 -4.44
N GLU A 115 9.04 -18.10 -4.60
CA GLU A 115 9.44 -19.37 -5.23
C GLU A 115 10.00 -20.29 -4.15
N LYS A 116 9.07 -21.01 -3.52
CA LYS A 116 9.36 -22.14 -2.66
C LYS A 116 10.12 -23.18 -3.49
N ALA A 117 11.43 -23.26 -3.28
CA ALA A 117 12.24 -24.40 -3.71
C ALA A 117 11.74 -25.65 -2.96
N GLU A 118 11.09 -26.56 -3.69
CA GLU A 118 10.87 -27.92 -3.21
C GLU A 118 10.72 -28.87 -4.41
N SER A 119 11.80 -29.57 -4.75
CA SER A 119 11.76 -30.98 -5.18
C SER A 119 13.18 -31.54 -5.25
N GLU A 120 13.67 -32.03 -4.12
CA GLU A 120 14.58 -33.16 -4.10
C GLU A 120 13.79 -34.42 -4.47
N LYS A 121 14.09 -35.03 -5.63
CA LYS A 121 14.26 -36.49 -5.76
C LYS A 121 14.72 -36.85 -7.18
N THR A 122 15.99 -37.21 -7.32
CA THR A 122 16.41 -38.11 -8.41
C THR A 122 17.28 -39.20 -7.78
N GLY A 123 16.59 -40.22 -7.27
CA GLY A 123 17.16 -41.53 -6.99
C GLY A 123 16.79 -42.46 -8.15
N GLU A 124 17.81 -42.78 -8.93
CA GLU A 124 18.10 -44.09 -9.54
C GLU A 124 16.94 -45.09 -9.74
N SER A 125 16.69 -45.48 -10.99
CA SER A 125 16.34 -46.87 -11.29
C SER A 125 16.60 -47.23 -12.75
N ALA A 126 17.36 -48.30 -12.92
CA ALA A 126 17.67 -48.96 -14.19
C ALA A 126 16.49 -49.82 -14.69
N GLU A 127 16.52 -50.04 -16.00
CA GLU A 127 16.02 -51.18 -16.79
C GLU A 127 14.59 -51.73 -16.60
N SER A 128 13.80 -51.67 -17.68
CA SER A 128 13.50 -52.82 -18.57
C SER A 128 12.09 -52.72 -19.18
N GLY A 129 11.93 -53.27 -20.39
CA GLY A 129 10.63 -53.79 -20.84
C GLY A 129 10.02 -53.11 -22.06
N THR A 130 10.19 -53.75 -23.21
CA THR A 130 9.60 -53.46 -24.52
C THR A 130 8.07 -53.63 -24.54
N SER A 131 7.35 -52.83 -25.33
CA SER A 131 6.45 -53.28 -26.42
C SER A 131 5.71 -52.12 -27.08
N ALA A 132 5.54 -52.25 -28.39
CA ALA A 132 5.06 -51.28 -29.36
C ALA A 132 3.54 -51.06 -29.32
N ASP A 133 3.07 -49.87 -29.73
CA ASP A 133 2.53 -49.64 -31.09
C ASP A 133 1.61 -48.39 -31.15
N ALA A 134 1.67 -47.72 -32.30
CA ALA A 134 0.73 -46.79 -32.93
C ALA A 134 0.20 -45.53 -32.20
N GLY A 135 0.47 -44.34 -32.79
CA GLY A 135 -0.30 -43.13 -32.50
C GLY A 135 0.33 -41.82 -32.95
N GLN A 136 0.03 -41.40 -34.17
CA GLN A 136 0.64 -40.33 -34.95
C GLN A 136 0.18 -38.89 -34.60
N ALA A 137 1.15 -37.97 -34.54
CA ALA A 137 1.16 -36.54 -34.93
C ALA A 137 0.27 -35.48 -34.24
N GLY A 138 0.91 -34.35 -33.89
CA GLY A 138 0.26 -33.03 -33.92
C GLY A 138 0.89 -31.97 -33.01
N SER A 139 1.72 -31.11 -33.62
CA SER A 139 2.10 -29.73 -33.26
C SER A 139 1.20 -28.99 -32.24
N GLY A 140 1.65 -28.09 -31.37
CA GLY A 140 2.91 -27.37 -31.24
C GLY A 140 2.69 -26.26 -30.19
N PHE A 141 3.63 -26.10 -29.26
CA PHE A 141 3.60 -25.07 -28.22
C PHE A 141 4.12 -23.73 -28.79
N PRO A 142 3.40 -22.60 -28.65
CA PRO A 142 4.02 -21.30 -28.75
C PRO A 142 4.62 -20.88 -27.40
N LYS A 143 5.94 -20.66 -27.41
CA LYS A 143 6.71 -19.98 -26.35
C LYS A 143 6.30 -18.51 -26.30
N SER A 144 5.84 -18.02 -25.17
CA SER A 144 5.80 -16.58 -24.90
C SER A 144 7.17 -16.13 -24.39
N ALA A 145 7.98 -15.57 -25.31
CA ALA A 145 9.05 -14.62 -24.99
C ALA A 145 8.39 -13.38 -24.36
N GLY A 146 8.87 -12.82 -23.26
CA GLY A 146 10.20 -12.28 -23.04
C GLY A 146 9.98 -10.87 -22.50
N MET A 147 10.20 -10.68 -21.20
CA MET A 147 10.14 -9.38 -20.54
C MET A 147 11.19 -8.43 -21.14
N ALA A 148 10.81 -7.18 -21.38
CA ALA A 148 11.75 -6.08 -21.54
C ALA A 148 11.36 -4.97 -20.55
N VAL A 149 12.25 -4.80 -19.57
CA VAL A 149 12.24 -3.78 -18.53
C VAL A 149 13.10 -2.60 -18.99
N GLY A 150 12.67 -1.38 -18.65
CA GLY A 150 13.52 -0.18 -18.56
C GLY A 150 13.18 0.91 -19.58
N ALA A 151 13.08 2.20 -19.25
CA ALA A 151 13.41 2.94 -18.04
C ALA A 151 12.56 4.22 -18.00
N ILE A 152 12.05 4.63 -16.83
CA ILE A 152 11.41 5.94 -16.66
C ILE A 152 12.45 6.91 -16.11
N VAL A 153 12.83 7.89 -16.93
CA VAL A 153 13.65 9.03 -16.52
C VAL A 153 12.72 10.06 -15.88
N LEU A 154 12.75 10.21 -14.56
CA LEU A 154 12.08 11.32 -13.89
C LEU A 154 12.95 12.57 -13.98
N LEU A 155 12.60 13.47 -14.91
CA LEU A 155 13.13 14.82 -14.95
C LEU A 155 12.55 15.62 -13.77
N GLY A 156 13.40 15.91 -12.78
CA GLY A 156 13.06 16.81 -11.69
C GLY A 156 12.81 18.23 -12.20
N VAL A 157 11.59 18.74 -12.00
CA VAL A 157 11.25 20.14 -12.25
C VAL A 157 11.61 20.95 -11.01
N ALA A 158 12.71 21.71 -11.09
CA ALA A 158 13.03 22.73 -10.11
C ALA A 158 12.04 23.91 -10.23
N TYR A 159 11.17 24.09 -9.24
CA TYR A 159 10.29 25.26 -9.19
C TYR A 159 11.02 26.44 -8.54
N ALA A 160 11.41 27.42 -9.36
CA ALA A 160 11.98 28.69 -8.91
C ALA A 160 10.89 29.56 -8.27
N VAL A 161 10.99 29.83 -6.97
CA VAL A 161 10.09 30.73 -6.24
C VAL A 161 10.36 32.18 -6.64
N LYS A 162 9.42 32.77 -7.39
CA LYS A 162 9.39 34.19 -7.73
C LYS A 162 8.92 35.01 -6.52
N LYS A 163 9.87 35.58 -5.76
CA LYS A 163 9.58 36.54 -4.69
C LYS A 163 9.03 37.85 -5.29
N LYS A 164 7.72 38.07 -5.12
CA LYS A 164 7.03 39.31 -5.48
C LYS A 164 7.24 40.33 -4.36
N ALA A 165 8.17 41.26 -4.54
CA ALA A 165 8.29 42.43 -3.68
C ALA A 165 7.20 43.45 -4.06
N ARG A 166 6.29 43.71 -3.14
CA ARG A 166 5.47 44.92 -3.08
C ARG A 166 5.93 45.68 -1.83
N GLN A 167 6.57 46.82 -2.02
CA GLN A 167 6.21 48.12 -1.46
C GLN A 167 7.24 49.14 -1.92
#